data_AF-X0ZPG2-F1
#
_entry.id   AF-X0ZPG2-F1
#
_cell.length_a   1.000
_cell.length_b   1.000
_cell.length_c   1.000
_cell.angle_alpha   90.00
_cell.angle_beta   90.00
_cell.angle_gamma   90.00
#
_symmetry.space_group_name_H-M   'P 1'
#
loop_
_entity.id
_entity.type
_entity.pdbx_description
1 polymer ?
#
loop_
_entity_poly.entity_id
_entity_poly.type
_entity_poly.pdbx_seq_one_letter_code
_entity_poly.pdbx_strand_id
1 'polypeptide(L)'
;KIPLYVDHFRKAGFTNKSLKTDKNKIFQLIILAAYDQQPFTRAARGWEPIWFELPEILAKLGLYSLKNIKESKIAEIEEKLKNTTFYNYHIDSKGKLGTSYAETFMDTLNLCENYSILKMILNASTSREVKDIQVLISQKIRNIGPMIASKIIMYTMREIKVGIAQPEHFVLIVEDLLGEYHNNKFAKEIESRYGIGYISESIKNLKELGDPLAIDALYFVDRDEPQLKKELL
;
A
#
# COMPACT_ATOMS: atom_id res chain seq x y z
N LYS A 1 -9.44 -14.82 -13.32
CA LYS A 1 -10.21 -13.82 -12.52
C LYS A 1 -9.16 -13.07 -11.71
N ILE A 2 -8.96 -11.77 -11.93
CA ILE A 2 -7.97 -10.99 -11.14
C ILE A 2 -8.36 -11.13 -9.66
N PRO A 3 -7.44 -11.51 -8.75
CA PRO A 3 -7.78 -11.68 -7.35
C PRO A 3 -8.35 -10.37 -6.79
N LEU A 4 -9.50 -10.46 -6.14
CA LEU A 4 -10.05 -9.32 -5.44
C LEU A 4 -9.40 -9.26 -4.06
N TYR A 5 -8.44 -8.34 -3.88
CA TYR A 5 -7.80 -8.07 -2.59
C TYR A 5 -8.82 -7.79 -1.47
N VAL A 6 -10.05 -7.37 -1.83
CA VAL A 6 -11.14 -7.07 -0.90
C VAL A 6 -11.46 -8.20 0.08
N ASP A 7 -11.41 -9.47 -0.34
CA ASP A 7 -11.73 -10.60 0.56
C ASP A 7 -10.59 -10.86 1.54
N HIS A 8 -9.35 -10.60 1.11
CA HIS A 8 -8.16 -10.67 1.95
C HIS A 8 -8.17 -9.55 3.00
N PHE A 9 -8.43 -8.32 2.59
CA PHE A 9 -8.57 -7.18 3.50
C PHE A 9 -9.73 -7.36 4.49
N ARG A 10 -10.86 -7.91 4.04
CA ARG A 10 -12.00 -8.22 4.91
C ARG A 10 -11.62 -9.22 5.99
N LYS A 11 -10.88 -10.28 5.66
CA LYS A 11 -10.37 -11.26 6.65
C LYS A 11 -9.42 -10.62 7.68
N ALA A 12 -8.62 -9.64 7.25
CA ALA A 12 -7.77 -8.85 8.16
C ALA A 12 -8.53 -7.78 8.97
N GLY A 13 -9.86 -7.69 8.81
CA GLY A 13 -10.72 -6.75 9.55
C GLY A 13 -10.77 -5.34 8.95
N PHE A 14 -10.23 -5.14 7.74
CA PHE A 14 -10.36 -3.91 6.97
C PHE A 14 -11.61 -3.99 6.10
N THR A 15 -12.67 -3.38 6.59
CA THR A 15 -13.98 -3.33 5.92
C THR A 15 -14.31 -1.89 5.60
N ASN A 16 -15.26 -1.69 4.68
CA ASN A 16 -15.79 -0.36 4.39
C ASN A 16 -16.26 0.34 5.68
N LYS A 17 -17.01 -0.36 6.52
CA LYS A 17 -17.51 0.16 7.80
C LYS A 17 -16.36 0.52 8.75
N SER A 18 -15.42 -0.40 8.98
CA SER A 18 -14.36 -0.20 9.97
C SER A 18 -13.40 0.93 9.58
N LEU A 19 -13.03 1.04 8.30
CA LEU A 19 -12.17 2.14 7.83
C LEU A 19 -12.87 3.51 7.82
N LYS A 20 -14.21 3.56 7.67
CA LYS A 20 -14.97 4.82 7.72
C LYS A 20 -15.10 5.41 9.12
N THR A 21 -15.06 4.56 10.15
CA THR A 21 -15.41 4.98 11.53
C THR A 21 -14.25 4.85 12.52
N ASP A 22 -13.21 4.09 12.22
CA ASP A 22 -12.12 3.79 13.14
C ASP A 22 -10.76 4.26 12.60
N LYS A 23 -10.23 5.34 13.19
CA LYS A 23 -8.90 5.86 12.88
C LYS A 23 -7.80 4.82 13.14
N ASN A 24 -7.98 3.94 14.12
CA ASN A 24 -7.03 2.88 14.39
C ASN A 24 -6.93 1.90 13.22
N LYS A 25 -8.01 1.67 12.47
CA LYS A 25 -7.98 0.81 11.28
C LYS A 25 -7.25 1.44 10.11
N ILE A 26 -7.37 2.76 9.93
CA ILE A 26 -6.58 3.51 8.94
C ILE A 26 -5.10 3.45 9.31
N PHE A 27 -4.77 3.72 10.57
CA PHE A 27 -3.41 3.60 11.10
C PHE A 27 -2.83 2.20 10.84
N GLN A 28 -3.54 1.14 11.23
CA GLN A 28 -3.13 -0.25 11.04
C GLN A 28 -2.87 -0.56 9.56
N LEU A 29 -3.75 -0.14 8.65
CA LEU A 29 -3.61 -0.37 7.21
C LEU A 29 -2.36 0.32 6.65
N ILE A 30 -2.11 1.59 7.04
CA ILE A 30 -0.95 2.34 6.58
C ILE A 30 0.35 1.70 7.07
N ILE A 31 0.40 1.24 8.32
CA ILE A 31 1.56 0.52 8.86
C ILE A 31 1.83 -0.76 8.05
N LEU A 32 0.82 -1.59 7.80
CA LEU A 32 1.03 -2.81 7.01
C LEU A 32 1.49 -2.50 5.58
N ALA A 33 0.91 -1.49 4.94
CA ALA A 33 1.33 -1.05 3.61
C ALA A 33 2.80 -0.56 3.60
N ALA A 34 3.28 0.04 4.69
CA ALA A 34 4.69 0.41 4.82
C ALA A 34 5.62 -0.81 4.86
N TYR A 35 5.15 -1.97 5.36
CA TYR A 35 5.89 -3.24 5.34
C TYR A 35 5.68 -4.05 4.04
N ASP A 36 4.69 -3.72 3.22
CA ASP A 36 4.39 -4.36 1.93
C ASP A 36 5.35 -3.92 0.81
N GLN A 37 6.64 -4.07 1.08
CA GLN A 37 7.75 -3.78 0.18
C GLN A 37 8.99 -4.61 0.56
N GLN A 38 9.97 -4.63 -0.34
CA GLN A 38 11.27 -5.24 -0.02
C GLN A 38 11.97 -4.42 1.08
N PRO A 39 12.70 -5.07 2.00
CA PRO A 39 13.10 -6.49 2.00
C PRO A 39 12.06 -7.47 2.56
N PHE A 40 11.00 -7.00 3.22
CA PHE A 40 10.07 -7.86 3.94
C PHE A 40 9.30 -8.80 3.03
N THR A 41 8.77 -8.31 1.91
CA THR A 41 8.06 -9.16 0.93
C THR A 41 8.97 -10.22 0.33
N ARG A 42 10.27 -9.92 0.18
CA ARG A 42 11.27 -10.90 -0.28
C ARG A 42 11.56 -11.95 0.80
N ALA A 43 11.76 -11.53 2.05
CA ALA A 43 12.04 -12.43 3.17
C ALA A 43 10.86 -13.38 3.42
N ALA A 44 9.63 -12.84 3.39
CA ALA A 44 8.40 -13.58 3.60
C ALA A 44 7.89 -14.32 2.35
N ARG A 45 8.56 -14.16 1.19
CA ARG A 45 8.18 -14.75 -0.11
C ARG A 45 6.76 -14.38 -0.59
N GLY A 46 6.30 -13.18 -0.25
CA GLY A 46 4.98 -12.69 -0.61
C GLY A 46 4.56 -11.47 0.21
N TRP A 47 3.44 -10.86 -0.18
CA TRP A 47 2.80 -9.81 0.60
C TRP A 47 1.91 -10.41 1.69
N GLU A 48 1.38 -11.62 1.47
CA GLU A 48 0.38 -12.26 2.31
C GLU A 48 0.81 -12.35 3.78
N PRO A 49 2.05 -12.78 4.11
CA PRO A 49 2.48 -12.81 5.51
C PRO A 49 2.52 -11.41 6.16
N ILE A 50 2.78 -10.36 5.40
CA ILE A 50 2.73 -8.97 5.89
C ILE A 50 1.31 -8.60 6.33
N TRP A 51 0.31 -9.07 5.60
CA TRP A 51 -1.09 -8.71 5.87
C TRP A 51 -1.78 -9.64 6.86
N PHE A 52 -1.27 -10.85 7.09
CA PHE A 52 -1.92 -11.86 7.93
C PHE A 52 -1.12 -12.32 9.16
N GLU A 53 0.21 -12.28 9.14
CA GLU A 53 1.05 -12.76 10.26
C GLU A 53 1.70 -11.60 11.03
N LEU A 54 2.24 -10.61 10.32
CA LEU A 54 2.83 -9.41 10.94
C LEU A 54 1.88 -8.66 11.88
N PRO A 55 0.55 -8.55 11.64
CA PRO A 55 -0.37 -7.91 12.57
C PRO A 55 -0.32 -8.51 13.98
N GLU A 56 -0.22 -9.84 14.09
CA GLU A 56 -0.16 -10.51 15.40
C GLU A 56 1.14 -10.19 16.13
N ILE A 57 2.25 -10.12 15.41
CA ILE A 57 3.57 -9.75 15.96
C ILE A 57 3.52 -8.30 16.46
N LEU A 58 3.06 -7.37 15.63
CA LEU A 58 2.93 -5.97 16.02
C LEU A 58 1.96 -5.79 17.19
N ALA A 59 0.87 -6.57 17.26
CA ALA A 59 -0.06 -6.54 18.37
C ALA A 59 0.59 -7.02 19.68
N LYS A 60 1.38 -8.09 19.65
CA LYS A 60 2.13 -8.60 20.81
C LYS A 60 3.16 -7.58 21.33
N LEU A 61 3.76 -6.78 20.45
CA LEU A 61 4.64 -5.69 20.82
C LEU A 61 3.90 -4.44 21.33
N GLY A 62 2.58 -4.42 21.23
CA GLY A 62 1.74 -3.25 21.51
C GLY A 62 1.90 -2.14 20.47
N LEU A 63 2.44 -2.43 19.29
CA LEU A 63 2.67 -1.46 18.20
C LEU A 63 1.52 -1.40 17.18
N TYR A 64 0.55 -2.31 17.28
CA TYR A 64 -0.61 -2.37 16.37
C TYR A 64 -1.86 -1.64 16.90
N SER A 65 -1.66 -0.58 17.67
CA SER A 65 -2.73 0.22 18.29
C SER A 65 -2.33 1.70 18.32
N LEU A 66 -3.16 2.55 17.73
CA LEU A 66 -2.96 4.00 17.71
C LEU A 66 -2.82 4.56 19.13
N LYS A 67 -3.64 4.07 20.07
CA LYS A 67 -3.58 4.46 21.49
C LYS A 67 -2.20 4.16 22.10
N ASN A 68 -1.68 2.96 21.86
CA ASN A 68 -0.41 2.54 22.47
C ASN A 68 0.76 3.32 21.87
N ILE A 69 0.75 3.57 20.55
CA ILE A 69 1.79 4.38 19.91
C ILE A 69 1.78 5.80 20.44
N LYS A 70 0.61 6.39 20.69
CA LYS A 70 0.49 7.73 21.28
C LYS A 70 1.16 7.86 22.65
N GLU A 71 1.12 6.80 23.44
CA GLU A 71 1.71 6.74 24.78
C GLU A 71 3.19 6.31 24.75
N SER A 72 3.72 5.90 23.59
CA SER A 72 5.08 5.38 23.43
C SER A 72 6.06 6.47 23.01
N LYS A 73 7.34 6.30 23.38
CA LYS A 73 8.44 7.10 22.83
C LYS A 73 9.06 6.42 21.60
N ILE A 74 9.64 7.19 20.69
CA ILE A 74 10.36 6.65 19.51
C ILE A 74 11.37 5.57 19.92
N ALA A 75 12.22 5.84 20.92
CA ALA A 75 13.23 4.89 21.38
C ALA A 75 12.65 3.55 21.86
N GLU A 76 11.48 3.57 22.52
CA GLU A 76 10.79 2.35 22.98
C GLU A 76 10.25 1.55 21.80
N ILE A 77 9.73 2.22 20.76
CA ILE A 77 9.29 1.57 19.53
C ILE A 77 10.50 0.97 18.81
N GLU A 78 11.60 1.71 18.68
CA GLU A 78 12.84 1.23 18.05
C GLU A 78 13.38 -0.01 18.75
N GLU A 79 13.42 -0.02 20.08
CA GLU A 79 13.88 -1.17 20.86
C GLU A 79 13.00 -2.41 20.61
N LYS A 80 11.68 -2.26 20.64
CA LYS A 80 10.73 -3.34 20.34
C LYS A 80 10.92 -3.91 18.94
N LEU A 81 11.08 -3.04 17.94
CA LEU A 81 11.26 -3.45 16.55
C LEU A 81 12.61 -4.16 16.34
N LYS A 82 13.69 -3.62 16.92
CA LYS A 82 15.04 -4.18 16.81
C LYS A 82 15.15 -5.58 17.42
N ASN A 83 14.46 -5.81 18.54
CA ASN A 83 14.46 -7.11 19.22
C ASN A 83 13.49 -8.13 18.62
N THR A 84 12.84 -7.80 17.49
CA THR A 84 11.85 -8.67 16.86
C THR A 84 12.24 -9.00 15.42
N THR A 85 12.04 -10.26 15.03
CA THR A 85 12.26 -10.71 13.66
C THR A 85 10.96 -11.18 13.02
N PHE A 86 10.92 -11.07 11.70
CA PHE A 86 9.89 -11.58 10.83
C PHE A 86 10.57 -12.29 9.67
N TYR A 87 10.40 -13.61 9.55
CA TYR A 87 11.09 -14.44 8.57
C TYR A 87 12.63 -14.26 8.59
N ASN A 88 13.23 -14.32 9.78
CA ASN A 88 14.67 -14.11 10.03
C ASN A 88 15.20 -12.71 9.64
N TYR A 89 14.32 -11.75 9.46
CA TYR A 89 14.65 -10.36 9.15
C TYR A 89 14.17 -9.46 10.29
N HIS A 90 15.01 -8.57 10.83
CA HIS A 90 14.53 -7.69 11.89
C HIS A 90 13.48 -6.73 11.34
N ILE A 91 12.40 -6.49 12.09
CA ILE A 91 11.30 -5.64 11.63
C ILE A 91 11.62 -4.13 11.68
N ASP A 92 12.78 -3.77 12.23
CA ASP A 92 13.38 -2.44 12.09
C ASP A 92 14.29 -2.34 10.84
N SER A 93 14.62 -3.46 10.20
CA SER A 93 15.62 -3.51 9.15
C SER A 93 15.19 -2.75 7.91
N LYS A 94 16.15 -1.99 7.39
CA LYS A 94 15.90 -0.89 6.47
C LYS A 94 16.33 -1.33 5.08
N GLY A 95 15.44 -1.25 4.08
CA GLY A 95 15.84 -1.36 2.68
C GLY A 95 16.68 -0.15 2.19
N LYS A 96 16.70 0.95 2.95
CA LYS A 96 17.41 2.20 2.62
C LYS A 96 18.08 2.82 3.87
N LEU A 97 19.29 3.34 3.72
CA LEU A 97 20.01 4.02 4.81
C LEU A 97 19.22 5.26 5.29
N GLY A 98 19.09 5.44 6.61
CA GLY A 98 18.42 6.61 7.22
C GLY A 98 16.91 6.49 7.48
N THR A 99 16.27 5.42 7.02
CA THR A 99 14.87 5.08 7.30
C THR A 99 14.68 4.66 8.77
N SER A 100 13.67 5.13 9.51
CA SER A 100 13.30 4.55 10.82
C SER A 100 11.83 4.14 10.79
N TYR A 101 11.52 2.88 11.13
CA TYR A 101 10.14 2.40 11.19
C TYR A 101 9.40 2.96 12.41
N ALA A 102 10.08 3.14 13.55
CA ALA A 102 9.48 3.80 14.71
C ALA A 102 8.95 5.20 14.36
N GLU A 103 9.70 5.88 13.52
CA GLU A 103 9.34 7.17 12.97
C GLU A 103 8.18 7.10 11.97
N THR A 104 8.08 6.03 11.15
CA THR A 104 6.86 5.73 10.37
C THR A 104 5.64 5.55 11.26
N PHE A 105 5.77 4.88 12.41
CA PHE A 105 4.68 4.73 13.38
C PHE A 105 4.22 6.10 13.91
N MET A 106 5.15 6.96 14.31
CA MET A 106 4.83 8.30 14.82
C MET A 106 4.25 9.22 13.75
N ASP A 107 4.80 9.19 12.53
CA ASP A 107 4.28 9.96 11.40
C ASP A 107 2.85 9.51 11.04
N THR A 108 2.59 8.20 11.04
CA THR A 108 1.25 7.65 10.77
C THR A 108 0.25 8.01 11.87
N LEU A 109 0.67 7.97 13.14
CA LEU A 109 -0.11 8.48 14.26
C LEU A 109 -0.48 9.95 14.03
N ASN A 110 0.51 10.80 13.74
CA ASN A 110 0.31 12.22 13.48
C ASN A 110 -0.63 12.45 12.29
N LEU A 111 -0.50 11.68 11.22
CA LEU A 111 -1.40 11.73 10.07
C LEU A 111 -2.85 11.39 10.47
N CYS A 112 -3.05 10.36 11.29
CA CYS A 112 -4.38 9.92 11.71
C CYS A 112 -5.03 10.84 12.76
N GLU A 113 -4.25 11.43 13.66
CA GLU A 113 -4.75 12.32 14.71
C GLU A 113 -4.93 13.76 14.23
N ASN A 114 -3.88 14.35 13.66
CA ASN A 114 -3.80 15.78 13.38
C ASN A 114 -4.35 16.16 12.01
N TYR A 115 -4.23 15.25 11.04
CA TYR A 115 -4.79 15.47 9.72
C TYR A 115 -6.16 14.82 9.66
N SER A 116 -7.12 15.51 9.05
CA SER A 116 -8.42 14.93 8.75
C SER A 116 -8.30 13.94 7.58
N ILE A 117 -7.26 13.10 7.56
CA ILE A 117 -6.96 12.16 6.46
C ILE A 117 -8.17 11.26 6.18
N LEU A 118 -8.83 10.80 7.24
CA LEU A 118 -10.08 10.06 7.11
C LEU A 118 -11.15 10.89 6.40
N LYS A 119 -11.37 12.15 6.82
CA LYS A 119 -12.34 13.04 6.16
C LYS A 119 -11.96 13.33 4.70
N MET A 120 -10.68 13.48 4.40
CA MET A 120 -10.19 13.66 3.02
C MET A 120 -10.50 12.43 2.17
N ILE A 121 -10.15 11.23 2.65
CA ILE A 121 -10.47 9.95 1.98
C ILE A 121 -11.99 9.82 1.77
N LEU A 122 -12.80 10.15 2.78
CA LEU A 122 -14.26 10.02 2.69
C LEU A 122 -14.88 10.95 1.65
N ASN A 123 -14.33 12.15 1.48
CA ASN A 123 -14.94 13.21 0.67
C ASN A 123 -14.28 13.40 -0.69
N ALA A 124 -13.13 12.77 -0.95
CA ALA A 124 -12.43 12.89 -2.23
C ALA A 124 -13.35 12.45 -3.39
N SER A 125 -13.57 13.39 -4.30
CA SER A 125 -14.54 13.31 -5.40
C SER A 125 -13.96 13.80 -6.73
N THR A 126 -12.66 14.05 -6.78
CA THR A 126 -11.95 14.49 -7.98
C THR A 126 -10.57 13.86 -8.06
N SER A 127 -9.98 13.78 -9.25
CA SER A 127 -8.62 13.25 -9.40
C SER A 127 -7.56 14.07 -8.67
N ARG A 128 -7.80 15.38 -8.53
CA ARG A 128 -6.91 16.27 -7.80
C ARG A 128 -6.91 15.97 -6.30
N GLU A 129 -8.08 15.81 -5.69
CA GLU A 129 -8.18 15.48 -4.26
C GLU A 129 -7.56 14.11 -3.95
N VAL A 130 -7.75 13.12 -4.83
CA VAL A 130 -7.07 11.81 -4.74
C VAL A 130 -5.55 11.99 -4.77
N LYS A 131 -5.04 12.81 -5.70
CA LYS A 131 -3.60 13.11 -5.78
C LYS A 131 -3.09 13.86 -4.55
N ASP A 132 -3.86 14.79 -4.01
CA ASP A 132 -3.47 15.55 -2.82
C ASP A 132 -3.40 14.63 -1.58
N ILE A 133 -4.28 13.64 -1.45
CA ILE A 133 -4.19 12.58 -0.43
C ILE A 133 -2.89 11.77 -0.61
N GLN A 134 -2.58 11.38 -1.85
CA GLN A 134 -1.38 10.60 -2.16
C GLN A 134 -0.10 11.35 -1.77
N VAL A 135 -0.02 12.62 -2.17
CA VAL A 135 1.10 13.51 -1.86
C VAL A 135 1.21 13.72 -0.36
N LEU A 136 0.09 13.94 0.34
CA LEU A 136 0.08 14.12 1.78
C LEU A 136 0.63 12.88 2.50
N ILE A 137 0.14 11.69 2.17
CA ILE A 137 0.65 10.43 2.75
C ILE A 137 2.15 10.29 2.48
N SER A 138 2.57 10.48 1.23
CA SER A 138 3.97 10.28 0.84
C SER A 138 4.94 11.30 1.44
N GLN A 139 4.50 12.54 1.67
CA GLN A 139 5.36 13.59 2.23
C GLN A 139 5.37 13.57 3.76
N LYS A 140 4.30 13.09 4.40
CA LYS A 140 4.17 13.12 5.85
C LYS A 140 4.66 11.86 6.53
N ILE A 141 4.71 10.73 5.85
CA ILE A 141 5.11 9.47 6.45
C ILE A 141 6.44 9.00 5.86
N ARG A 142 7.46 8.95 6.71
CA ARG A 142 8.74 8.35 6.34
C ARG A 142 8.55 6.90 5.91
N ASN A 143 9.31 6.50 4.90
CA ASN A 143 9.30 5.18 4.26
C ASN A 143 8.06 4.87 3.41
N ILE A 144 7.18 5.84 3.22
CA ILE A 144 6.07 5.75 2.27
C ILE A 144 6.34 6.73 1.12
N GLY A 145 6.80 6.19 -0.01
CA GLY A 145 6.93 6.95 -1.25
C GLY A 145 5.61 7.03 -2.04
N PRO A 146 5.61 7.71 -3.20
CA PRO A 146 4.43 7.85 -4.05
C PRO A 146 3.78 6.51 -4.41
N MET A 147 4.58 5.48 -4.69
CA MET A 147 4.09 4.13 -5.02
C MET A 147 3.30 3.49 -3.88
N ILE A 148 3.84 3.46 -2.66
CA ILE A 148 3.15 2.88 -1.49
C ILE A 148 1.93 3.72 -1.12
N ALA A 149 2.01 5.04 -1.24
CA ALA A 149 0.85 5.93 -1.05
C ALA A 149 -0.27 5.64 -2.07
N SER A 150 0.08 5.38 -3.34
CA SER A 150 -0.89 4.95 -4.37
C SER A 150 -1.51 3.60 -4.03
N LYS A 151 -0.75 2.63 -3.51
CA LYS A 151 -1.29 1.35 -3.03
C LYS A 151 -2.28 1.55 -1.87
N ILE A 152 -1.95 2.40 -0.91
CA ILE A 152 -2.86 2.73 0.21
C ILE A 152 -4.18 3.28 -0.34
N ILE A 153 -4.15 4.20 -1.32
CA ILE A 153 -5.36 4.73 -1.96
C ILE A 153 -6.11 3.63 -2.71
N MET A 154 -5.42 2.80 -3.50
CA MET A 154 -6.04 1.70 -4.22
C MET A 154 -6.76 0.74 -3.26
N TYR A 155 -6.09 0.28 -2.20
CA TYR A 155 -6.66 -0.62 -1.21
C TYR A 155 -7.86 0.01 -0.49
N THR A 156 -7.75 1.28 -0.08
CA THR A 156 -8.82 1.94 0.69
C THR A 156 -10.00 2.39 -0.18
N MET A 157 -9.73 3.15 -1.23
CA MET A 157 -10.75 3.86 -2.02
C MET A 157 -11.27 3.04 -3.20
N ARG A 158 -10.43 2.21 -3.85
CA ARG A 158 -10.85 1.36 -5.00
C ARG A 158 -11.31 -0.03 -4.58
N GLU A 159 -10.50 -0.77 -3.82
CA GLU A 159 -10.81 -2.16 -3.40
C GLU A 159 -11.90 -2.22 -2.32
N ILE A 160 -11.69 -1.50 -1.21
CA ILE A 160 -12.60 -1.52 -0.06
C ILE A 160 -13.76 -0.50 -0.23
N LYS A 161 -13.66 0.39 -1.22
CA LYS A 161 -14.66 1.41 -1.60
C LYS A 161 -14.95 2.44 -0.50
N VAL A 162 -13.93 2.84 0.25
CA VAL A 162 -14.06 3.90 1.27
C VAL A 162 -14.18 5.26 0.58
N GLY A 163 -15.18 6.04 0.99
CA GLY A 163 -15.46 7.35 0.41
C GLY A 163 -16.39 7.31 -0.81
N ILE A 164 -16.29 8.34 -1.64
CA ILE A 164 -17.18 8.56 -2.81
C ILE A 164 -16.42 8.63 -4.14
N ALA A 165 -15.10 8.45 -4.12
CA ALA A 165 -14.28 8.49 -5.32
C ALA A 165 -14.72 7.42 -6.32
N GLN A 166 -14.81 7.83 -7.59
CA GLN A 166 -15.11 6.96 -8.72
C GLN A 166 -13.81 6.59 -9.44
N PRO A 167 -13.80 5.52 -10.25
CA PRO A 167 -12.59 5.03 -10.90
C PRO A 167 -11.80 6.08 -11.69
N GLU A 168 -12.48 6.99 -12.38
CA GLU A 168 -11.89 8.09 -13.15
C GLU A 168 -11.10 9.10 -12.28
N HIS A 169 -11.30 9.08 -10.96
CA HIS A 169 -10.55 9.93 -10.04
C HIS A 169 -9.13 9.39 -9.76
N PHE A 170 -8.80 8.15 -10.12
CA PHE A 170 -7.49 7.59 -9.80
C PHE A 170 -6.41 7.85 -10.87
N VAL A 171 -6.74 8.54 -11.96
CA VAL A 171 -5.84 8.70 -13.13
C VAL A 171 -4.48 9.32 -12.82
N LEU A 172 -4.37 10.17 -11.80
CA LEU A 172 -3.14 10.91 -11.46
C LEU A 172 -2.16 10.12 -10.58
N ILE A 173 -2.55 8.93 -10.11
CA ILE A 173 -1.72 8.09 -9.24
C ILE A 173 -1.27 6.77 -9.91
N VAL A 174 -1.71 6.54 -11.15
CA VAL A 174 -1.46 5.33 -11.94
C VAL A 174 0.03 5.09 -12.19
N GLU A 175 0.75 6.10 -12.68
CA GLU A 175 2.17 5.99 -13.01
C GLU A 175 3.01 5.60 -11.79
N ASP A 176 2.62 6.06 -10.60
CA ASP A 176 3.34 5.74 -9.37
C ASP A 176 3.20 4.24 -9.00
N LEU A 177 2.11 3.56 -9.38
CA LEU A 177 1.93 2.11 -9.19
C LEU A 177 2.82 1.28 -10.12
N LEU A 178 3.08 1.77 -11.34
CA LEU A 178 4.00 1.11 -12.27
C LEU A 178 5.45 1.11 -11.76
N GLY A 179 5.77 1.95 -10.77
CA GLY A 179 7.07 1.95 -10.10
C GLY A 179 7.32 0.74 -9.20
N GLU A 180 6.29 -0.06 -8.87
CA GLU A 180 6.44 -1.30 -8.09
C GLU A 180 7.30 -2.32 -8.86
N TYR A 181 8.08 -3.14 -8.16
CA TYR A 181 9.10 -4.01 -8.76
C TYR A 181 8.53 -4.97 -9.84
N HIS A 182 7.45 -5.69 -9.53
CA HIS A 182 6.83 -6.64 -10.44
C HIS A 182 6.10 -5.92 -11.58
N ASN A 183 5.38 -4.84 -11.28
CA ASN A 183 4.73 -4.01 -12.31
C ASN A 183 5.76 -3.46 -13.30
N ASN A 184 6.84 -2.84 -12.81
CA ASN A 184 7.91 -2.24 -13.61
C ASN A 184 8.62 -3.30 -14.47
N LYS A 185 8.97 -4.43 -13.86
CA LYS A 185 9.65 -5.53 -14.56
C LYS A 185 8.78 -6.04 -15.71
N PHE A 186 7.51 -6.35 -15.45
CA PHE A 186 6.66 -6.91 -16.48
C PHE A 186 6.26 -5.87 -17.54
N ALA A 187 6.05 -4.61 -17.14
CA ALA A 187 5.88 -3.50 -18.09
C ALA A 187 7.06 -3.41 -19.07
N LYS A 188 8.32 -3.50 -18.59
CA LYS A 188 9.51 -3.50 -19.46
C LYS A 188 9.58 -4.71 -20.39
N GLU A 189 9.18 -5.88 -19.92
CA GLU A 189 9.12 -7.09 -20.77
C GLU A 189 8.08 -6.94 -21.89
N ILE A 190 6.91 -6.38 -21.59
CA ILE A 190 5.87 -6.06 -22.58
C ILE A 190 6.39 -5.04 -23.61
N GLU A 191 6.96 -3.93 -23.15
CA GLU A 191 7.53 -2.88 -24.01
C GLU A 191 8.64 -3.44 -24.93
N SER A 192 9.49 -4.33 -24.41
CA SER A 192 10.55 -4.98 -25.19
C SER A 192 10.00 -5.90 -26.29
N ARG A 193 8.77 -6.41 -26.15
CA ARG A 193 8.17 -7.36 -27.09
C ARG A 193 7.24 -6.69 -28.09
N TYR A 194 6.43 -5.75 -27.63
CA TYR A 194 5.36 -5.12 -28.41
C TYR A 194 5.69 -3.70 -28.87
N GLY A 195 6.80 -3.12 -28.39
CA GLY A 195 7.30 -1.81 -28.81
C GLY A 195 6.99 -0.70 -27.81
N ILE A 196 7.88 0.31 -27.80
CA ILE A 196 7.83 1.48 -26.91
C ILE A 196 6.47 2.20 -27.04
N GLY A 197 5.77 2.36 -25.92
CA GLY A 197 4.49 3.06 -25.81
C GLY A 197 3.29 2.15 -25.56
N TYR A 198 3.49 0.82 -25.58
CA TYR A 198 2.40 -0.14 -25.38
C TYR A 198 1.75 0.00 -24.00
N ILE A 199 2.54 0.25 -22.94
CA ILE A 199 2.01 0.45 -21.58
C ILE A 199 1.24 1.76 -21.48
N SER A 200 1.72 2.83 -22.12
CA SER A 200 1.00 4.10 -22.17
C SER A 200 -0.35 3.96 -22.88
N GLU A 201 -0.41 3.21 -23.98
CA GLU A 201 -1.66 2.89 -24.67
C GLU A 201 -2.57 2.01 -23.80
N SER A 202 -2.02 1.02 -23.11
CA SER A 202 -2.77 0.17 -22.18
C SER A 202 -3.41 0.99 -21.06
N ILE A 203 -2.67 1.93 -20.45
CA ILE A 203 -3.21 2.85 -19.44
C ILE A 203 -4.34 3.71 -20.01
N LYS A 204 -4.19 4.21 -21.24
CA LYS A 204 -5.24 4.96 -21.93
C LYS A 204 -6.51 4.11 -22.11
N ASN A 205 -6.36 2.88 -22.57
CA ASN A 205 -7.48 1.96 -22.76
C ASN A 205 -8.18 1.63 -21.42
N LEU A 206 -7.41 1.40 -20.35
CA LEU A 206 -7.97 1.17 -19.01
C LEU A 206 -8.73 2.39 -18.46
N LYS A 207 -8.27 3.60 -18.77
CA LYS A 207 -9.00 4.84 -18.45
C LYS A 207 -10.34 4.90 -19.20
N GLU A 208 -10.35 4.57 -20.49
CA GLU A 208 -11.56 4.54 -21.31
C GLU A 208 -12.55 3.45 -20.85
N LEU A 209 -12.04 2.33 -20.34
CA LEU A 209 -12.83 1.24 -19.74
C LEU A 209 -13.30 1.54 -18.31
N GLY A 210 -12.90 2.67 -17.74
CA GLY A 210 -13.37 3.11 -16.42
C GLY A 210 -12.69 2.41 -15.24
N ASP A 211 -11.48 1.87 -15.38
CA ASP A 211 -10.69 1.43 -14.22
C ASP A 211 -9.18 1.59 -14.46
N PRO A 212 -8.64 2.81 -14.28
CA PRO A 212 -7.22 3.07 -14.54
C PRO A 212 -6.27 2.34 -13.58
N LEU A 213 -6.74 1.90 -12.40
CA LEU A 213 -5.91 1.17 -11.44
C LEU A 213 -5.80 -0.33 -11.75
N ALA A 214 -6.56 -0.84 -12.72
CA ALA A 214 -6.44 -2.21 -13.18
C ALA A 214 -5.06 -2.54 -13.78
N ILE A 215 -4.23 -1.52 -14.06
CA ILE A 215 -2.83 -1.71 -14.46
C ILE A 215 -2.01 -2.47 -13.41
N ASP A 216 -2.40 -2.41 -12.12
CA ASP A 216 -1.76 -3.17 -11.06
C ASP A 216 -1.93 -4.69 -11.22
N ALA A 217 -2.81 -5.15 -12.13
CA ALA A 217 -2.91 -6.56 -12.48
C ALA A 217 -1.61 -7.12 -13.09
N LEU A 218 -0.70 -6.26 -13.60
CA LEU A 218 0.64 -6.68 -14.03
C LEU A 218 1.41 -7.39 -12.91
N TYR A 219 1.23 -6.96 -11.66
CA TYR A 219 1.80 -7.59 -10.48
C TYR A 219 1.43 -9.07 -10.41
N PHE A 220 0.14 -9.36 -10.52
CA PHE A 220 -0.41 -10.71 -10.44
C PHE A 220 0.11 -11.59 -11.57
N VAL A 221 0.16 -11.05 -12.79
CA VAL A 221 0.70 -11.80 -13.94
C VAL A 221 2.19 -12.10 -13.76
N ASP A 222 2.99 -11.15 -13.30
CA ASP A 222 4.43 -11.37 -13.10
C ASP A 222 4.73 -12.36 -11.97
N ARG A 223 3.99 -12.27 -10.86
CA ARG A 223 4.28 -13.02 -9.64
C ARG A 223 3.56 -14.36 -9.56
N ASP A 224 2.25 -14.36 -9.80
CA ASP A 224 1.35 -15.44 -9.38
C ASP A 224 0.88 -16.32 -10.54
N GLU A 225 0.91 -15.82 -11.77
CA GLU A 225 0.45 -16.55 -12.96
C GLU A 225 1.55 -16.71 -14.01
N PRO A 226 2.64 -17.47 -13.73
CA PRO A 226 3.74 -17.64 -14.67
C PRO A 226 3.32 -18.35 -15.98
N GLN A 227 2.19 -19.08 -15.98
CA GLN A 227 1.62 -19.65 -17.20
C GLN A 227 0.93 -18.58 -18.05
N LEU A 228 0.05 -17.78 -17.44
CA LEU A 228 -0.58 -16.64 -18.12
C LEU A 228 0.46 -15.67 -18.68
N LYS A 229 1.53 -15.41 -17.92
CA LYS A 229 2.65 -14.59 -18.40
C LYS A 229 3.28 -15.15 -19.67
N LYS A 230 3.46 -16.47 -19.78
CA LYS A 230 4.00 -17.12 -20.99
C LYS A 230 3.04 -17.05 -22.17
N GLU A 231 1.73 -17.08 -21.91
CA GLU A 231 0.70 -16.94 -22.96
C GLU A 231 0.59 -15.51 -23.48
N LEU A 232 0.76 -14.53 -22.59
CA LEU A 232 0.72 -13.10 -22.91
C LEU A 232 2.02 -12.56 -23.50
N LEU A 233 3.13 -13.26 -23.30
CA LEU A 233 4.40 -13.02 -23.97
C LEU A 233 4.50 -14.03 -25.11
#